data_AF-A0A8J8G9W1-F1
#
_entry.id   AF-A0A8J8G9W1-F1
#
_cell.length_a   1.000
_cell.length_b   1.000
_cell.length_c   1.000
_cell.angle_alpha   90.00
_cell.angle_beta   90.00
_cell.angle_gamma   90.00
#
_symmetry.space_group_name_H-M   'P 1'
#
loop_
_entity.id
_entity.type
_entity.pdbx_description
1 polymer ?
#
loop_
_entity_poly.entity_id
_entity_poly.type
_entity_poly.pdbx_seq_one_letter_code
_entity_poly.pdbx_strand_id
1 'polypeptide(L)'
;MIYTFNDEENFLISLMIMGAIFSIIAFIVVIVFTVLILGILFILAAVGAISSSILVGFHQKSLSAGFKTLFIIGCSFLTIVASLIFFILSNQIWPWTSNLIAIISGVIFGIGSGWIFGILIFKAFIATVKYIKVRFATTKEIETKEIL
;
A
#
# COMPACT_ATOMS: atom_id res chain seq x y z
N MET A 1 -18.29 -47.97 -17.14
CA MET A 1 -17.97 -47.59 -15.75
C MET A 1 -16.57 -46.99 -15.64
N ILE A 2 -15.50 -47.66 -16.11
CA ILE A 2 -14.12 -47.10 -16.11
C ILE A 2 -13.98 -45.81 -16.94
N TYR A 3 -14.66 -45.70 -18.09
CA TYR A 3 -14.61 -44.50 -18.94
C TYR A 3 -15.25 -43.26 -18.31
N THR A 4 -16.28 -43.42 -17.47
CA THR A 4 -16.96 -42.30 -16.80
C THR A 4 -16.11 -41.68 -15.69
N PHE A 5 -15.34 -42.50 -14.96
CA PHE A 5 -14.42 -42.00 -13.91
C PHE A 5 -13.28 -41.15 -14.50
N ASN A 6 -12.77 -41.53 -15.68
CA ASN A 6 -11.67 -40.80 -16.31
C ASN A 6 -12.11 -39.40 -16.78
N ASP A 7 -13.35 -39.26 -17.27
CA ASP A 7 -13.90 -37.95 -17.67
C ASP A 7 -14.19 -37.03 -16.48
N GLU A 8 -14.67 -37.58 -15.36
CA GLU A 8 -14.90 -36.79 -14.13
C GLU A 8 -13.59 -36.31 -13.50
N GLU A 9 -12.56 -37.16 -13.45
CA GLU A 9 -11.22 -36.78 -12.96
C GLU A 9 -10.57 -35.73 -13.88
N ASN A 10 -10.67 -35.90 -15.20
CA ASN A 10 -10.17 -34.93 -16.17
C ASN A 10 -10.91 -33.57 -16.06
N PHE A 11 -12.22 -33.59 -15.81
CA PHE A 11 -13.01 -32.39 -15.57
C PHE A 11 -12.57 -31.65 -14.29
N LEU A 12 -12.36 -32.37 -13.18
CA LEU A 12 -11.86 -31.80 -11.93
C LEU A 12 -10.45 -31.23 -12.08
N ILE A 13 -9.55 -31.94 -12.76
CA ILE A 13 -8.19 -31.47 -13.03
C ILE A 13 -8.22 -30.21 -13.90
N SER A 14 -9.05 -30.18 -14.94
CA SER A 14 -9.23 -29.00 -15.79
C SER A 14 -9.76 -27.80 -14.99
N LEU A 15 -10.69 -28.01 -14.06
CA LEU A 15 -11.26 -26.96 -13.22
C LEU A 15 -10.22 -26.42 -12.21
N MET A 16 -9.39 -27.29 -11.63
CA MET A 16 -8.29 -26.91 -10.74
C MET A 16 -7.22 -26.08 -11.47
N ILE A 17 -6.86 -26.46 -12.70
CA ILE A 17 -5.89 -25.73 -13.51
C ILE A 17 -6.43 -24.34 -13.89
N MET A 18 -7.70 -24.26 -14.31
CA MET A 18 -8.36 -22.99 -14.64
C MET A 18 -8.42 -22.06 -13.42
N GLY A 19 -8.75 -22.60 -12.24
CA GLY A 19 -8.75 -21.87 -10.98
C GLY A 19 -7.35 -21.39 -10.55
N ALA A 20 -6.33 -22.23 -10.73
CA ALA A 20 -4.94 -21.87 -10.43
C ALA A 20 -4.45 -20.72 -11.32
N ILE A 21 -4.74 -20.77 -12.61
CA ILE A 21 -4.39 -19.71 -13.57
C ILE A 21 -5.07 -18.40 -13.19
N PHE A 22 -6.38 -18.45 -12.88
CA PHE A 22 -7.13 -17.28 -12.44
C PHE A 22 -6.55 -16.67 -11.15
N SER A 23 -6.17 -17.50 -10.18
CA SER A 23 -5.54 -17.06 -8.93
C SER A 23 -4.19 -16.37 -9.18
N ILE A 24 -3.36 -16.91 -10.06
CA ILE A 24 -2.06 -16.31 -10.41
C ILE A 24 -2.26 -14.95 -11.08
N ILE A 25 -3.19 -14.85 -12.04
CA ILE A 25 -3.50 -13.59 -12.73
C ILE A 25 -4.00 -12.55 -11.73
N ALA A 26 -4.94 -12.93 -10.85
CA ALA A 26 -5.45 -12.04 -9.81
C ALA A 26 -4.32 -11.56 -8.88
N PHE A 27 -3.41 -12.45 -8.49
CA PHE A 27 -2.27 -12.10 -7.64
C PHE A 27 -1.33 -11.10 -8.31
N ILE A 28 -1.02 -11.29 -9.60
CA ILE A 28 -0.22 -10.36 -10.39
C ILE A 28 -0.89 -8.99 -10.47
N VAL A 29 -2.19 -8.95 -10.74
CA VAL A 29 -2.97 -7.69 -10.82
C VAL A 29 -2.91 -6.94 -9.49
N VAL A 30 -3.08 -7.64 -8.36
CA VAL A 30 -2.98 -7.05 -7.02
C VAL A 30 -1.59 -6.47 -6.75
N ILE A 31 -0.53 -7.19 -7.10
CA ILE A 31 0.85 -6.69 -6.95
C ILE A 31 1.07 -5.44 -7.77
N VAL A 32 0.68 -5.45 -9.06
CA VAL A 32 0.84 -4.30 -9.96
C VAL A 32 0.10 -3.09 -9.41
N PHE A 33 -1.16 -3.23 -9.01
CA PHE A 33 -1.93 -2.16 -8.39
C PHE A 33 -1.27 -1.64 -7.11
N THR A 34 -0.76 -2.53 -6.26
CA THR A 34 -0.10 -2.16 -5.00
C THR A 34 1.16 -1.33 -5.26
N VAL A 35 1.99 -1.74 -6.21
CA VAL A 35 3.21 -1.00 -6.59
C VAL A 35 2.86 0.36 -7.17
N LEU A 36 1.85 0.44 -8.04
CA LEU A 36 1.42 1.69 -8.68
C LEU A 36 0.89 2.69 -7.63
N ILE A 37 0.09 2.21 -6.68
CA ILE A 37 -0.42 2.99 -5.55
C ILE A 37 0.72 3.50 -4.64
N LEU A 38 1.66 2.62 -4.27
CA LEU A 38 2.83 2.99 -3.47
C LEU A 38 3.68 4.04 -4.19
N GLY A 39 3.84 3.92 -5.50
CA GLY A 39 4.53 4.91 -6.33
C GLY A 39 3.85 6.28 -6.28
N ILE A 40 2.53 6.33 -6.45
CA ILE A 40 1.75 7.58 -6.35
C ILE A 40 1.90 8.20 -4.96
N LEU A 41 1.80 7.40 -3.89
CA LEU A 41 1.99 7.88 -2.52
C LEU A 41 3.40 8.45 -2.31
N PHE A 42 4.42 7.81 -2.88
CA PHE A 42 5.80 8.29 -2.78
C PHE A 42 6.00 9.62 -3.51
N ILE A 43 5.44 9.76 -4.71
CA ILE A 43 5.47 11.02 -5.47
C ILE A 43 4.71 12.11 -4.72
N LEU A 44 3.51 11.81 -4.21
CA LEU A 44 2.70 12.76 -3.46
C LEU A 44 3.40 13.19 -2.16
N ALA A 45 4.06 12.27 -1.48
CA ALA A 45 4.89 12.57 -0.32
C ALA A 45 6.10 13.43 -0.69
N ALA A 46 6.78 13.14 -1.80
CA ALA A 46 7.90 13.93 -2.28
C ALA A 46 7.46 15.36 -2.65
N VAL A 47 6.35 15.50 -3.38
CA VAL A 47 5.77 16.80 -3.75
C VAL A 47 5.36 17.58 -2.51
N GLY A 48 4.68 16.94 -1.54
CA GLY A 48 4.32 17.58 -0.28
C GLY A 48 5.56 17.96 0.55
N ALA A 49 6.60 17.13 0.56
CA ALA A 49 7.86 17.43 1.23
C ALA A 49 8.59 18.62 0.56
N ILE A 50 8.64 18.68 -0.77
CA ILE A 50 9.23 19.79 -1.54
C ILE A 50 8.43 21.08 -1.31
N SER A 51 7.11 21.02 -1.42
CA SER A 51 6.22 22.16 -1.14
C SER A 51 6.37 22.65 0.30
N SER A 52 6.48 21.73 1.26
CA SER A 52 6.73 22.09 2.65
C SER A 52 8.12 22.68 2.84
N SER A 53 9.14 22.22 2.11
CA SER A 53 10.53 22.70 2.24
C SER A 53 10.69 24.12 1.71
N ILE A 54 9.97 24.48 0.63
CA ILE A 54 9.86 25.85 0.13
C ILE A 54 9.16 26.76 1.17
N LEU A 55 8.16 26.21 1.88
CA LEU A 55 7.38 26.92 2.89
C LEU A 55 8.03 26.92 4.30
N VAL A 56 8.96 26.01 4.58
CA VAL A 56 9.75 25.88 5.82
C VAL A 56 10.77 27.00 5.97
N GLY A 57 11.01 27.77 4.91
CA GLY A 57 11.57 29.12 5.02
C GLY A 57 10.70 30.07 5.88
N PHE A 58 9.43 29.75 6.14
CA PHE A 58 8.46 30.69 6.72
C PHE A 58 7.82 30.26 8.06
N HIS A 59 7.63 28.97 8.40
CA HIS A 59 7.09 28.57 9.71
C HIS A 59 7.27 27.07 10.07
N GLN A 60 8.23 26.76 10.97
CA GLN A 60 8.81 25.40 11.09
C GLN A 60 8.05 24.34 11.93
N LYS A 61 6.97 24.63 12.66
CA LYS A 61 6.39 23.64 13.61
C LYS A 61 5.02 23.04 13.25
N SER A 62 4.15 23.78 12.57
CA SER A 62 2.78 23.29 12.27
C SER A 62 2.72 22.35 11.06
N LEU A 63 3.59 22.58 10.06
CA LEU A 63 3.54 21.87 8.78
C LEU A 63 3.95 20.40 8.84
N SER A 64 4.89 20.02 9.71
CA SER A 64 5.25 18.60 9.89
C SER A 64 4.08 17.75 10.41
N ALA A 65 3.20 18.34 11.23
CA ALA A 65 2.01 17.67 11.73
C ALA A 65 0.94 17.54 10.63
N GLY A 66 0.75 18.60 9.82
CA GLY A 66 -0.17 18.60 8.68
C GLY A 66 0.21 17.62 7.56
N PHE A 67 1.51 17.49 7.26
CA PHE A 67 1.98 16.53 6.27
C PHE A 67 1.77 15.08 6.74
N LYS A 68 2.00 14.81 8.03
CA LYS A 68 1.72 13.50 8.63
C LYS A 68 0.25 13.12 8.51
N THR A 69 -0.66 14.04 8.84
CA THR A 69 -2.11 13.76 8.75
C THR A 69 -2.57 13.61 7.32
N LEU A 70 -2.12 14.45 6.38
CA LEU A 70 -2.45 14.29 4.96
C LEU A 70 -1.98 12.94 4.40
N PHE A 71 -0.77 12.52 4.76
CA PHE A 71 -0.23 11.23 4.31
C PHE A 71 -1.02 10.04 4.87
N ILE A 72 -1.37 10.08 6.16
CA ILE A 72 -2.18 9.03 6.80
C ILE A 72 -3.60 8.98 6.21
N ILE A 73 -4.22 10.13 5.97
CA ILE A 73 -5.55 10.22 5.36
C ILE A 73 -5.51 9.69 3.93
N GLY A 74 -4.49 10.05 3.14
CA GLY A 74 -4.30 9.55 1.78
C GLY A 74 -4.14 8.03 1.73
N CYS A 75 -3.26 7.47 2.58
CA CYS A 75 -3.12 6.02 2.71
C CYS A 75 -4.42 5.34 3.12
N SER A 76 -5.16 5.94 4.05
CA SER A 76 -6.43 5.38 4.54
C SER A 76 -7.51 5.36 3.46
N PHE A 77 -7.62 6.43 2.65
CA PHE A 77 -8.54 6.45 1.51
C PHE A 77 -8.23 5.33 0.50
N LEU A 78 -6.95 5.13 0.20
CA LEU A 78 -6.51 4.11 -0.74
C LEU A 78 -6.78 2.68 -0.24
N THR A 79 -6.50 2.40 1.02
CA THR A 79 -6.77 1.08 1.59
C THR A 79 -8.26 0.80 1.72
N ILE A 80 -9.10 1.82 1.98
CA ILE A 80 -10.56 1.69 1.98
C ILE A 80 -11.08 1.28 0.60
N VAL A 81 -10.61 1.93 -0.46
CA VAL A 81 -11.02 1.59 -1.83
C VAL A 81 -10.59 0.17 -2.18
N ALA A 82 -9.33 -0.20 -1.87
CA ALA A 82 -8.80 -1.53 -2.14
C ALA A 82 -9.55 -2.63 -1.36
N SER A 83 -9.83 -2.43 -0.07
CA SER A 83 -10.54 -3.40 0.76
C SER A 83 -12.00 -3.55 0.37
N LEU A 84 -12.67 -2.46 -0.02
CA LEU A 84 -14.05 -2.51 -0.55
C LEU A 84 -14.13 -3.36 -1.82
N ILE A 85 -13.22 -3.13 -2.78
CA ILE A 85 -13.17 -3.90 -4.02
C ILE A 85 -12.94 -5.38 -3.70
N PHE A 86 -12.01 -5.69 -2.80
CA PHE A 86 -11.72 -7.07 -2.38
C PHE A 86 -12.94 -7.77 -1.77
N PHE A 87 -13.63 -7.12 -0.83
CA PHE A 87 -14.80 -7.71 -0.17
C PHE A 87 -16.01 -7.83 -1.10
N ILE A 88 -16.23 -6.89 -2.02
CA ILE A 88 -17.30 -6.98 -3.02
C ILE A 88 -17.04 -8.13 -3.99
N LEU A 89 -15.80 -8.26 -4.50
CA LEU A 89 -15.42 -9.36 -5.39
C LEU A 89 -15.53 -10.71 -4.69
N SER A 90 -15.08 -10.79 -3.44
CA SER A 90 -15.21 -12.02 -2.64
C SER A 90 -16.67 -12.42 -2.45
N ASN A 91 -17.58 -11.46 -2.23
CA ASN A 91 -19.01 -11.73 -2.07
C ASN A 91 -19.69 -12.17 -3.37
N GLN A 92 -19.17 -11.78 -4.54
CA GLN A 92 -19.67 -12.23 -5.84
C GLN A 92 -19.23 -13.67 -6.16
N ILE A 93 -18.01 -14.05 -5.81
CA ILE A 93 -17.47 -15.39 -6.07
C ILE A 93 -18.13 -16.41 -5.13
N TRP A 94 -18.35 -16.02 -3.88
CA TRP A 94 -18.99 -16.88 -2.91
C TRP A 94 -19.90 -16.02 -2.01
N PRO A 95 -21.23 -16.13 -2.14
CA PRO A 95 -22.16 -15.34 -1.36
C PRO A 95 -22.15 -15.83 0.08
N TRP A 96 -21.24 -15.31 0.90
CA TRP A 96 -21.12 -15.68 2.31
C TRP A 96 -22.14 -14.89 3.15
N THR A 97 -22.64 -13.76 2.63
CA THR A 97 -23.52 -12.87 3.39
C THR A 97 -24.18 -11.79 2.50
N SER A 98 -25.15 -11.03 3.05
CA SER A 98 -25.75 -9.87 2.37
C SER A 98 -24.72 -8.79 1.96
N ASN A 99 -24.89 -8.18 0.78
CA ASN A 99 -24.02 -7.15 0.22
C ASN A 99 -23.69 -6.01 1.20
N LEU A 100 -24.62 -5.66 2.10
CA LEU A 100 -24.41 -4.62 3.11
C LEU A 100 -23.26 -4.93 4.07
N ILE A 101 -23.13 -6.18 4.50
CA ILE A 101 -22.11 -6.58 5.49
C ILE A 101 -20.74 -6.69 4.81
N ALA A 102 -20.68 -7.05 3.52
CA ALA A 102 -19.44 -7.00 2.73
C ALA A 102 -18.89 -5.57 2.60
N ILE A 103 -19.77 -4.58 2.40
CA ILE A 103 -19.38 -3.16 2.36
C ILE A 103 -18.88 -2.70 3.72
N ILE A 104 -19.61 -3.01 4.80
CA ILE A 104 -19.24 -2.60 6.17
C ILE A 104 -17.90 -3.19 6.59
N SER A 105 -17.69 -4.49 6.36
CA SER A 105 -16.43 -5.17 6.68
C SER A 105 -15.26 -4.62 5.86
N GLY A 106 -15.48 -4.34 4.57
CA GLY A 106 -14.50 -3.70 3.70
C GLY A 106 -14.06 -2.32 4.23
N VAL A 107 -14.99 -1.47 4.64
CA VAL A 107 -14.66 -0.13 5.20
C VAL A 107 -13.91 -0.24 6.52
N ILE A 108 -14.34 -1.10 7.44
CA ILE A 108 -13.70 -1.27 8.76
C ILE A 108 -12.25 -1.76 8.59
N PHE A 109 -12.03 -2.79 7.77
CA PHE A 109 -10.69 -3.29 7.48
C PHE A 109 -9.84 -2.27 6.72
N GLY A 110 -10.45 -1.51 5.82
CA GLY A 110 -9.78 -0.46 5.05
C GLY A 110 -9.25 0.67 5.92
N ILE A 111 -10.05 1.17 6.86
CA ILE A 111 -9.65 2.21 7.81
C ILE A 111 -8.55 1.68 8.74
N GLY A 112 -8.75 0.48 9.31
CA GLY A 112 -7.81 -0.10 10.26
C GLY A 112 -6.43 -0.36 9.64
N SER A 113 -6.41 -1.04 8.48
CA SER A 113 -5.17 -1.32 7.74
C SER A 113 -4.50 -0.03 7.25
N GLY A 114 -5.28 0.92 6.71
CA GLY A 114 -4.78 2.21 6.23
C GLY A 114 -4.10 3.06 7.28
N TRP A 115 -4.68 3.10 8.48
CA TRP A 115 -4.11 3.82 9.61
C TRP A 115 -2.77 3.23 10.04
N ILE A 116 -2.71 1.90 10.18
CA ILE A 116 -1.49 1.19 10.58
C ILE A 116 -0.39 1.37 9.52
N PHE A 117 -0.72 1.16 8.24
CA PHE A 117 0.21 1.33 7.13
C PHE A 117 0.70 2.77 7.01
N GLY A 118 -0.20 3.76 7.12
CA GLY A 118 0.15 5.17 7.06
C GLY A 118 1.16 5.57 8.14
N ILE A 119 1.01 5.07 9.37
CA ILE A 119 1.96 5.31 10.46
C ILE A 119 3.31 4.63 10.20
N LEU A 120 3.30 3.36 9.74
CA LEU A 120 4.54 2.60 9.48
C LEU A 120 5.37 3.26 8.38
N ILE A 121 4.75 3.64 7.26
CA ILE A 121 5.43 4.28 6.15
C ILE A 121 5.96 5.66 6.57
N PHE A 122 5.19 6.43 7.33
CA PHE A 122 5.65 7.73 7.83
C PHE A 122 6.87 7.60 8.76
N LYS A 123 6.90 6.58 9.64
CA LYS A 123 8.08 6.27 10.45
C LYS A 123 9.28 5.88 9.61
N ALA A 124 9.09 5.03 8.60
CA ALA A 124 10.15 4.61 7.68
C ALA A 124 10.72 5.80 6.89
N PHE A 125 9.86 6.71 6.44
CA PHE A 125 10.26 7.93 5.76
C PHE A 125 11.15 8.83 6.65
N ILE A 126 10.74 9.09 7.89
CA ILE A 126 11.55 9.86 8.84
C ILE A 126 12.89 9.17 9.12
N ALA A 127 12.89 7.86 9.31
CA ALA A 127 14.12 7.09 9.54
C ALA A 127 15.09 7.22 8.36
N THR A 128 14.58 7.15 7.12
CA THR A 128 15.36 7.32 5.89
C THR A 128 15.95 8.72 5.80
N VAL A 129 15.15 9.76 6.06
CA VAL A 129 15.63 11.15 6.06
C VAL A 129 16.69 11.37 7.15
N LYS A 130 16.53 10.78 8.34
CA LYS A 130 17.52 10.86 9.41
C LYS A 130 18.84 10.19 9.02
N TYR A 131 18.76 9.00 8.41
CA TYR A 131 19.93 8.27 7.91
C TYR A 131 20.72 9.11 6.88
N ILE A 132 20.00 9.70 5.92
CA ILE A 132 20.59 10.58 4.91
C ILE A 132 21.28 11.79 5.56
N LYS A 133 20.61 12.48 6.50
CA LYS A 133 21.19 13.64 7.21
C LYS A 133 22.49 13.31 7.94
N VAL A 134 22.52 12.17 8.65
CA VAL A 134 23.73 11.73 9.37
C VAL A 134 24.87 11.51 8.39
N ARG A 135 24.62 10.79 7.29
CA ARG A 135 25.66 10.51 6.29
C ARG A 135 26.25 11.79 5.67
N PHE A 136 25.40 12.76 5.31
CA PHE A 136 25.86 14.04 4.76
C PHE A 136 26.62 14.90 5.78
N ALA A 137 26.26 14.84 7.06
CA ALA A 137 26.99 15.56 8.11
C ALA A 137 28.39 14.98 8.33
N THR A 138 28.52 13.64 8.35
CA THR A 138 29.81 12.96 8.49
C THR A 138 30.76 13.24 7.32
N THR A 139 30.24 13.33 6.08
CA THR A 139 31.07 13.67 4.91
C THR A 139 31.65 15.09 5.00
N LYS A 140 30.88 16.08 5.51
CA LYS A 140 31.38 17.45 5.71
C LYS A 140 32.46 17.56 6.79
N GLU A 141 32.40 16.75 7.85
CA GLU A 141 33.44 16.74 8.89
C GLU A 141 34.77 16.17 8.40
N ILE A 142 34.74 15.24 7.44
CA ILE A 142 35.96 14.65 6.85
C ILE A 142 36.66 15.67 5.96
N GLU A 143 35.93 16.39 5.09
CA GLU A 143 36.52 17.46 4.26
C GLU A 143 37.11 18.59 5.11
N THR A 144 36.52 18.93 6.25
CA THR A 144 37.03 20.01 7.12
C THR A 144 38.33 19.62 7.84
N LYS A 145 38.56 18.32 8.08
CA LYS A 145 39.78 17.80 8.72
C LYS A 145 40.95 17.62 7.78
N GLU A 146 40.73 17.53 6.46
CA GLU A 146 41.83 17.45 5.47
C GLU A 146 42.40 18.82 5.10
N ILE A 147 41.74 19.92 5.48
CA ILE A 147 42.14 21.30 5.16
C ILE A 147 42.91 21.96 6.33
N LEU A 148 42.99 21.30 7.50
CA LEU A 148 43.71 21.73 8.71
C LEU A 148 44.97 20.88 8.93
#